data_AF-A0A085ZF91-F1
#
_entry.id   AF-A0A085ZF91-F1
#
_cell.length_a   1.000
_cell.length_b   1.000
_cell.length_c   1.000
_cell.angle_alpha   90.00
_cell.angle_beta   90.00
_cell.angle_gamma   90.00
#
_symmetry.space_group_name_H-M   'P 1'
#
loop_
_entity.id
_entity.type
_entity.pdbx_description
1 polymer ?
#
loop_
_entity_poly.entity_id
_entity_poly.type
_entity_poly.pdbx_seq_one_letter_code
_entity_poly.pdbx_strand_id
1 'polypeptide(L)'
;MRKFLISTVLLLGLSMNVNAQKHPPAPPHPSKSELINTKSHELDKRYNEEKKLILNHPLATKKMKRDQLKALNEKYRSQKRLLKKM
;
A
#
# COMPACT_ATOMS: atom_id res chain seq x y z
N MET A 1 -5.04 41.73 46.89
CA MET A 1 -5.71 41.62 45.57
C MET A 1 -4.77 41.42 44.36
N ARG A 2 -3.44 41.28 44.50
CA ARG A 2 -2.52 41.10 43.33
C ARG A 2 -2.43 39.66 42.78
N LYS A 3 -2.82 38.66 43.56
CA LYS A 3 -2.70 37.22 43.19
C LYS A 3 -3.74 36.75 42.16
N PHE A 4 -4.89 37.44 42.07
CA PHE A 4 -5.95 37.10 41.13
C PHE A 4 -5.62 37.48 39.68
N LEU A 5 -4.82 38.54 39.49
CA LEU A 5 -4.39 39.00 38.16
C LEU A 5 -3.41 38.01 37.51
N ILE A 6 -2.51 37.42 38.30
CA ILE A 6 -1.53 36.44 37.81
C ILE A 6 -2.26 35.17 37.35
N SER A 7 -3.26 34.71 38.11
CA SER A 7 -4.03 33.53 37.75
C SER A 7 -4.88 33.72 36.50
N THR A 8 -5.41 34.92 36.26
CA THR A 8 -6.20 35.22 35.06
C THR A 8 -5.32 35.32 33.82
N VAL A 9 -4.13 35.94 33.93
CA VAL A 9 -3.17 36.01 32.81
C VAL A 9 -2.62 34.63 32.46
N LEU A 10 -2.40 33.75 33.44
CA LEU A 10 -1.94 32.38 33.19
C LEU A 10 -3.03 31.52 32.53
N LEU A 11 -4.30 31.64 32.96
CA LEU A 11 -5.41 30.94 32.31
C LEU A 11 -5.67 31.44 30.88
N LEU A 12 -5.58 32.75 30.65
CA LEU A 12 -5.75 33.35 29.32
C LEU A 12 -4.55 33.05 28.40
N GLY A 13 -3.33 32.94 28.94
CA GLY A 13 -2.14 32.56 28.17
C GLY A 13 -2.11 31.09 27.76
N LEU A 14 -2.67 30.19 28.58
CA LEU A 14 -2.76 28.76 28.23
C LEU A 14 -3.86 28.44 27.21
N SER A 15 -4.96 29.21 27.15
CA SER A 15 -6.08 28.91 26.24
C SER A 15 -5.78 29.21 24.76
N MET A 16 -4.74 30.01 24.46
CA MET A 16 -4.40 30.39 23.08
C MET A 16 -3.51 29.37 22.35
N ASN A 17 -3.00 28.33 23.02
CA ASN A 17 -2.06 27.37 22.42
C ASN A 17 -2.72 26.14 21.75
N VAL A 18 -4.03 25.94 21.87
CA VAL A 18 -4.72 24.76 21.30
C VAL A 18 -5.06 24.91 19.81
N ASN A 19 -5.27 26.15 19.33
CA ASN A 19 -5.70 26.40 17.95
C ASN A 19 -4.55 26.47 16.91
N ALA A 20 -3.30 26.35 17.36
CA ALA A 20 -2.11 26.38 16.50
C ALA A 20 -1.53 24.99 16.22
N GLN A 21 -2.15 23.92 16.71
CA GLN A 21 -1.84 22.56 16.26
C GLN A 21 -2.41 22.38 14.85
N LYS A 22 -1.67 22.92 13.86
CA LYS A 22 -1.76 22.48 12.47
C LYS A 22 -1.68 20.96 12.53
N HIS A 23 -2.79 20.28 12.23
CA HIS A 23 -2.75 18.85 11.98
C HIS A 23 -1.59 18.62 11.00
N PRO A 24 -0.67 17.67 11.28
CA PRO A 24 0.34 17.34 10.30
C PRO A 24 -0.38 17.07 8.99
N PRO A 25 0.09 17.65 7.86
CA PRO A 25 -0.57 17.44 6.58
C PRO A 25 -0.74 15.93 6.38
N ALA A 26 -1.97 15.51 6.02
CA ALA A 26 -2.26 14.11 5.78
C ALA A 26 -1.17 13.53 4.86
N PRO A 27 -0.63 12.33 5.17
CA PRO A 27 0.44 11.75 4.39
C PRO A 27 0.01 11.71 2.92
N PRO A 28 0.90 12.02 1.97
CA PRO A 28 0.55 12.05 0.56
C PRO A 28 -0.01 10.68 0.18
N HIS A 29 -1.31 10.63 -0.10
CA HIS A 29 -1.91 9.42 -0.63
C HIS A 29 -1.29 9.15 -2.00
N PRO A 30 -0.86 7.91 -2.27
CA PRO A 30 -0.26 7.58 -3.55
C PRO A 30 -1.24 7.90 -4.68
N SER A 31 -0.71 8.51 -5.73
CA SER A 31 -1.48 8.79 -6.94
C SER A 31 -2.02 7.48 -7.53
N LYS A 32 -3.13 7.56 -8.29
CA LYS A 32 -3.70 6.38 -8.98
C LYS A 32 -2.64 5.65 -9.82
N SER A 33 -1.75 6.38 -10.48
CA SER A 33 -0.61 5.84 -11.24
C SER A 33 0.40 5.10 -10.37
N GLU A 34 0.77 5.66 -9.21
CA GLU A 34 1.70 4.99 -8.28
C GLU A 34 1.10 3.70 -7.71
N LEU A 35 -0.22 3.70 -7.44
CA LEU A 35 -0.96 2.51 -7.00
C LEU A 35 -1.00 1.42 -8.08
N ILE A 36 -1.24 1.79 -9.34
CA ILE A 36 -1.22 0.83 -10.45
C ILE A 36 0.18 0.28 -10.64
N ASN A 37 1.21 1.13 -10.58
CA ASN A 37 2.60 0.72 -10.71
C ASN A 37 3.02 -0.24 -9.59
N THR A 38 2.75 0.08 -8.33
CA THR A 38 3.04 -0.82 -7.19
C THR A 38 2.32 -2.15 -7.33
N LYS A 39 1.02 -2.14 -7.67
CA LYS A 39 0.26 -3.39 -7.90
C LYS A 39 0.80 -4.21 -9.06
N SER A 40 1.17 -3.58 -10.16
CA SER A 40 1.76 -4.27 -11.31
C SER A 40 3.09 -4.93 -10.97
N HIS A 41 3.94 -4.24 -10.20
CA HIS A 41 5.21 -4.77 -9.75
C HIS A 41 5.03 -5.97 -8.81
N GLU A 42 4.09 -5.86 -7.86
CA GLU A 42 3.76 -6.95 -6.94
C GLU A 42 3.22 -8.17 -7.70
N LEU A 43 2.37 -7.94 -8.71
CA LEU A 43 1.83 -8.99 -9.55
C LEU A 43 2.95 -9.71 -10.35
N ASP A 44 3.89 -8.97 -10.92
CA ASP A 44 5.04 -9.53 -11.62
C ASP A 44 5.94 -10.35 -10.67
N LYS A 45 6.12 -9.89 -9.43
CA LYS A 45 6.86 -10.62 -8.39
C LYS A 45 6.19 -11.96 -8.07
N ARG A 46 4.89 -11.96 -7.76
CA ARG A 46 4.11 -13.17 -7.45
C ARG A 46 4.13 -14.17 -8.60
N TYR A 47 3.99 -13.69 -9.84
CA TYR A 47 4.09 -14.53 -11.03
C TYR A 47 5.45 -15.27 -11.11
N ASN A 48 6.55 -14.55 -10.87
CA ASN A 48 7.88 -15.14 -10.92
C ASN A 48 8.12 -16.15 -9.80
N GLU A 49 7.61 -15.88 -8.60
CA GLU A 49 7.65 -16.80 -7.46
C GLU A 49 6.86 -18.08 -7.75
N GLU A 50 5.59 -17.97 -8.16
CA GLU A 50 4.75 -19.12 -8.52
C GLU A 50 5.37 -19.93 -9.67
N LYS A 51 5.91 -19.25 -10.70
CA LYS A 51 6.59 -19.90 -11.82
C LYS A 51 7.79 -20.73 -11.35
N LYS A 52 8.63 -20.19 -10.46
CA LYS A 52 9.77 -20.90 -9.89
C LYS A 52 9.31 -22.12 -9.08
N LEU A 53 8.26 -21.98 -8.28
CA LEU A 53 7.69 -23.10 -7.50
C LEU A 53 7.20 -24.24 -8.39
N ILE A 54 6.48 -23.93 -9.49
CA ILE A 54 6.00 -24.93 -10.45
C ILE A 54 7.19 -25.66 -11.11
N LEU A 55 8.20 -24.92 -11.55
CA LEU A 55 9.37 -25.50 -12.22
C LEU A 55 10.18 -26.38 -11.28
N ASN A 56 10.40 -25.93 -10.05
CA ASN A 56 11.20 -26.64 -9.04
C ASN A 56 10.42 -27.76 -8.32
N HIS A 57 9.13 -27.96 -8.63
CA HIS A 57 8.32 -28.96 -7.95
C HIS A 57 8.88 -30.38 -8.16
N PRO A 58 9.31 -31.09 -7.10
CA PRO A 58 10.06 -32.34 -7.23
C PRO A 58 9.20 -33.53 -7.67
N LEU A 59 7.91 -33.53 -7.31
CA LEU A 59 7.00 -34.64 -7.57
C LEU A 59 6.05 -34.42 -8.77
N ALA A 60 6.15 -33.28 -9.46
CA ALA A 60 5.22 -32.96 -10.53
C ALA A 60 5.75 -33.48 -11.88
N THR A 61 4.88 -34.15 -12.63
CA THR A 61 5.21 -34.58 -13.99
C THR A 61 5.37 -33.38 -14.92
N LYS A 62 6.10 -33.56 -16.04
CA LYS A 62 6.29 -32.50 -17.05
C LYS A 62 4.96 -31.96 -17.59
N LYS A 63 3.95 -32.82 -17.76
CA LYS A 63 2.61 -32.44 -18.21
C LYS A 63 1.93 -31.53 -17.18
N MET A 64 1.92 -31.93 -15.91
CA MET A 64 1.33 -31.13 -14.83
C MET A 64 1.99 -29.76 -14.70
N LYS A 65 3.33 -29.68 -14.77
CA LYS A 65 4.04 -28.40 -14.75
C LYS A 65 3.63 -27.50 -15.91
N ARG A 66 3.48 -28.06 -17.12
CA ARG A 66 3.05 -27.32 -18.30
C ARG A 66 1.63 -26.77 -18.15
N ASP A 67 0.72 -27.58 -17.63
CA ASP A 67 -0.68 -27.19 -17.42
C ASP A 67 -0.78 -26.10 -16.35
N GLN A 68 -0.03 -26.24 -15.25
CA GLN A 68 0.08 -25.22 -14.21
C GLN A 68 0.69 -23.90 -14.73
N LEU A 69 1.73 -23.97 -15.56
CA LEU A 69 2.31 -22.77 -16.19
C LEU A 69 1.33 -22.09 -17.14
N LYS A 70 0.52 -22.86 -17.88
CA LYS A 70 -0.51 -22.31 -18.76
C LYS A 70 -1.57 -21.56 -17.96
N ALA A 71 -2.11 -22.19 -16.90
CA ALA A 71 -3.07 -21.57 -16.00
C ALA A 71 -2.50 -20.30 -15.33
N LEU A 72 -1.25 -20.36 -14.88
CA LEU A 72 -0.55 -19.20 -14.30
C LEU A 72 -0.42 -18.05 -15.31
N ASN A 73 -0.04 -18.34 -16.55
CA ASN A 73 0.09 -17.33 -17.61
C ASN A 73 -1.26 -16.69 -17.97
N GLU A 74 -2.33 -17.48 -18.01
CA GLU A 74 -3.69 -16.98 -18.27
C GLU A 74 -4.18 -16.05 -17.16
N LYS A 75 -4.03 -16.47 -15.90
CA LYS A 75 -4.33 -15.66 -14.72
C LYS A 75 -3.55 -14.33 -14.74
N TYR A 76 -2.24 -14.41 -14.97
CA TYR A 76 -1.36 -13.24 -15.07
C TYR A 76 -1.82 -12.25 -16.15
N ARG A 77 -2.10 -12.75 -17.36
CA ARG A 77 -2.60 -11.92 -18.47
C ARG A 77 -3.94 -11.27 -18.16
N SER A 78 -4.86 -12.01 -17.53
CA SER A 78 -6.16 -11.49 -17.12
C SER A 78 -6.01 -10.34 -16.12
N GLN A 79 -5.22 -10.54 -15.06
CA GLN A 79 -4.98 -9.52 -14.04
C GLN A 79 -4.26 -8.30 -14.59
N LYS A 80 -3.27 -8.47 -15.48
CA LYS A 80 -2.55 -7.35 -16.11
C LYS A 80 -3.46 -6.51 -17.02
N ARG A 81 -4.40 -7.16 -17.72
CA ARG A 81 -5.44 -6.47 -18.49
C ARG A 81 -6.39 -5.69 -17.58
N LEU A 82 -6.77 -6.25 -16.44
CA LEU A 82 -7.63 -5.58 -15.47
C LEU A 82 -6.94 -4.35 -14.88
N LEU A 83 -5.66 -4.46 -14.50
CA LEU A 83 -4.84 -3.34 -14.03
C LEU A 83 -4.72 -2.22 -15.06
N LYS A 84 -4.64 -2.54 -16.36
CA LYS A 84 -4.61 -1.54 -17.43
C LYS A 84 -5.95 -0.82 -17.63
N LYS A 85 -7.06 -1.42 -17.18
CA LYS A 85 -8.41 -0.84 -17.26
C LYS A 85 -8.78 0.02 -16.04
N MET A 86 -7.99 -0.05 -14.96
CA MET A 86 -8.14 0.80 -13.76
C MET A 86 -7.55 2.18 -13.99
#